data_AF-A0A7S0K9C4-F1
#
_entry.id   AF-A0A7S0K9C4-F1
#
_cell.length_a   1.000
_cell.length_b   1.000
_cell.length_c   1.000
_cell.angle_alpha   90.00
_cell.angle_beta   90.00
_cell.angle_gamma   90.00
#
_symmetry.space_group_name_H-M   'P 1'
#
loop_
_entity.id
_entity.type
_entity.pdbx_description
1 polymer ?
#
loop_
_entity_poly.entity_id
_entity_poly.type
_entity_poly.pdbx_seq_one_letter_code
_entity_poly.pdbx_strand_id
1 'polypeptide(L)'
;ASSKYHNVSGQRQDTVRLPDDANASDSLVFSEDKAILTDYFFFLMKQFKPCKFTDSDRTAKGRKRDNIPTGFAGIQCRHCASLCDGRKFFWSNVDRLANSFTEIPAHLLKCRKCPPSVRDAVFEMKKDHLEQMARLPRGSQKVFFRRMWRRLHEKEKIAKKSGSNSGNEEENSESKIATTPGSVLLSVPEDRDWLSDMDCFVRKNLEVFMASKNDINLLHAEKKYRVVEGQVGMRCIHCAASEDGAKGSAVFFPYMICDIFEFVREFQKNHLNVDAARRNNGECKMVCLEVTSSESHSPHLCPHMPDHLKAELSSLTKTVSSLNSMLKRYSILAAKALGLYDTNAGIRAKNDSILNGASVSLDL
;
A
#
# COMPACT_ATOMS: atom_id res chain seq x y z
N ALA A 1 -1.80 -62.39 22.75
CA ALA A 1 -2.28 -63.18 21.60
C ALA A 1 -3.80 -63.18 21.63
N SER A 2 -4.57 -62.87 20.61
CA SER A 2 -4.36 -62.37 19.25
C SER A 2 -5.74 -61.88 18.79
N SER A 3 -5.83 -60.66 18.26
CA SER A 3 -6.17 -60.37 16.86
C SER A 3 -7.53 -60.89 16.38
N LYS A 4 -8.42 -59.95 16.01
CA LYS A 4 -9.11 -59.88 14.70
C LYS A 4 -10.10 -58.71 14.69
N TYR A 5 -9.62 -57.52 14.35
CA TYR A 5 -10.44 -56.50 13.70
C TYR A 5 -10.03 -56.46 12.23
N HIS A 6 -10.90 -56.92 11.34
CA HIS A 6 -10.75 -56.73 9.91
C HIS A 6 -11.01 -55.26 9.57
N ASN A 7 -9.95 -54.56 9.18
CA ASN A 7 -10.02 -53.23 8.62
C ASN A 7 -10.34 -53.34 7.12
N VAL A 8 -11.56 -52.95 6.75
CA VAL A 8 -11.93 -52.69 5.35
C VAL A 8 -12.29 -51.21 5.29
N SER A 9 -11.32 -50.38 4.93
CA SER A 9 -11.55 -48.98 4.55
C SER A 9 -10.73 -48.67 3.30
N GLY A 10 -11.26 -49.07 2.15
CA GLY A 10 -10.81 -48.62 0.85
C GLY A 10 -11.67 -47.46 0.35
N GLN A 11 -11.00 -46.42 -0.16
CA GLN A 11 -11.45 -45.44 -1.16
C GLN A 11 -12.47 -44.37 -0.70
N ARG A 12 -12.40 -43.08 -1.03
CA ARG A 12 -11.68 -42.30 -2.08
C ARG A 12 -11.27 -40.94 -1.48
N GLN A 13 -10.01 -40.55 -1.66
CA GLN A 13 -9.64 -39.13 -1.67
C GLN A 13 -9.85 -38.63 -3.11
N ASP A 14 -11.06 -38.20 -3.43
CA ASP A 14 -11.28 -37.37 -4.62
C ASP A 14 -10.77 -35.96 -4.29
N THR A 15 -9.45 -35.78 -4.36
CA THR A 15 -8.83 -34.46 -4.32
C THR A 15 -9.41 -33.69 -5.51
N VAL A 16 -10.23 -32.68 -5.25
CA VAL A 16 -10.69 -31.73 -6.26
C VAL A 16 -9.44 -31.16 -6.93
N ARG A 17 -9.10 -31.66 -8.12
CA ARG A 17 -8.03 -31.10 -8.93
C ARG A 17 -8.43 -29.67 -9.22
N LEU A 18 -7.67 -28.74 -8.63
CA LEU A 18 -7.70 -27.35 -9.02
C LEU A 18 -7.50 -27.28 -10.55
N PRO A 19 -8.12 -26.34 -11.26
CA PRO A 19 -7.73 -26.06 -12.63
C PRO A 19 -6.26 -25.63 -12.59
N ASP A 20 -5.36 -26.59 -12.81
CA ASP A 20 -3.97 -26.31 -13.12
C ASP A 20 -3.97 -25.57 -14.46
N ASP A 21 -3.18 -24.50 -14.49
CA ASP A 21 -2.92 -23.64 -15.64
C ASP A 21 -4.10 -22.79 -16.14
N ALA A 22 -4.66 -21.98 -15.23
CA ALA A 22 -5.03 -20.64 -15.67
C ALA A 22 -3.73 -19.92 -16.08
N ASN A 23 -3.59 -19.59 -17.37
CA ASN A 23 -2.52 -18.73 -17.90
C ASN A 23 -2.19 -17.63 -16.88
N ALA A 24 -0.92 -17.40 -16.55
CA ALA A 24 -0.54 -16.50 -15.44
C ALA A 24 -1.18 -15.10 -15.55
N SER A 25 -1.55 -14.69 -16.77
CA SER A 25 -2.30 -13.45 -17.05
C SER A 25 -3.73 -13.42 -16.52
N ASP A 26 -4.35 -14.58 -16.28
CA ASP A 26 -5.75 -14.79 -15.91
C ASP A 26 -5.95 -14.99 -14.40
N SER A 27 -4.90 -15.10 -13.58
CA SER A 27 -5.04 -15.30 -12.12
C SER A 27 -5.26 -13.98 -11.38
N LEU A 28 -6.11 -14.02 -10.34
CA LEU A 28 -6.34 -12.89 -9.41
C LEU A 28 -5.59 -13.03 -8.08
N VAL A 29 -5.13 -14.24 -7.77
CA VAL A 29 -4.41 -14.59 -6.53
C VAL A 29 -3.13 -15.34 -6.84
N PHE A 30 -2.11 -15.10 -6.03
CA PHE A 30 -0.78 -15.72 -6.17
C PHE A 30 -0.35 -16.34 -4.83
N SER A 31 0.67 -17.19 -4.85
CA SER A 31 1.19 -17.88 -3.67
C SER A 31 1.44 -16.96 -2.48
N GLU A 32 1.96 -15.77 -2.76
CA GLU A 32 2.34 -14.75 -1.77
C GLU A 32 1.10 -14.15 -1.08
N ASP A 33 -0.07 -14.23 -1.70
CA ASP A 33 -1.31 -13.75 -1.10
C ASP A 33 -1.86 -14.71 -0.03
N LYS A 34 -1.39 -15.97 0.02
CA LYS A 34 -1.83 -16.95 1.04
C LYS A 34 -1.50 -16.50 2.46
N ALA A 35 -0.41 -15.76 2.66
CA ALA A 35 -0.01 -15.26 3.98
C ALA A 35 -0.99 -14.20 4.54
N ILE A 36 -1.80 -13.58 3.68
CA ILE A 36 -2.73 -12.49 4.03
C ILE A 36 -4.20 -12.82 3.73
N LEU A 37 -4.50 -14.08 3.38
CA LEU A 37 -5.84 -14.55 3.04
C LEU A 37 -6.19 -15.83 3.79
N THR A 38 -7.49 -16.04 4.01
CA THR A 38 -8.02 -17.33 4.45
C THR A 38 -8.09 -18.28 3.25
N ASP A 39 -8.12 -19.59 3.49
CA ASP A 39 -8.25 -20.59 2.42
C ASP A 39 -9.54 -20.38 1.62
N TYR A 40 -10.63 -20.07 2.32
CA TYR A 40 -11.90 -19.67 1.72
C TYR A 40 -11.73 -18.51 0.73
N PHE A 41 -11.04 -17.43 1.12
CA PHE A 41 -10.85 -16.27 0.25
C PHE A 41 -9.97 -16.59 -0.94
N PHE A 42 -8.86 -17.29 -0.69
CA PHE A 42 -7.90 -17.67 -1.72
C PHE A 42 -8.58 -18.55 -2.78
N PHE A 43 -9.32 -19.57 -2.35
CA PHE A 43 -10.05 -20.48 -3.24
C PHE A 43 -11.20 -19.77 -3.96
N LEU A 44 -11.97 -18.92 -3.27
CA LEU A 44 -13.05 -18.13 -3.86
C LEU A 44 -12.54 -17.26 -5.01
N MET A 45 -11.42 -16.55 -4.80
CA MET A 45 -10.85 -15.67 -5.82
C MET A 45 -10.26 -16.42 -7.02
N LYS A 46 -9.79 -17.66 -6.84
CA LYS A 46 -9.42 -18.53 -7.97
C LYS A 46 -10.60 -18.81 -8.93
N GLN A 47 -11.84 -18.71 -8.47
CA GLN A 47 -13.04 -18.95 -9.31
C GLN A 47 -13.38 -17.76 -10.23
N PHE A 48 -12.63 -16.67 -10.13
CA PHE A 48 -12.79 -15.46 -10.93
C PHE A 48 -11.52 -15.20 -11.75
N LYS A 49 -11.67 -14.41 -12.81
CA LYS A 49 -10.58 -13.96 -13.68
C LYS A 49 -10.73 -12.48 -14.05
N PRO A 50 -9.63 -11.80 -14.42
CA PRO A 50 -9.70 -10.46 -15.00
C PRO A 50 -10.64 -10.41 -16.22
N CYS A 51 -11.28 -9.27 -16.41
CA CYS A 51 -12.01 -8.94 -17.64
C CYS A 51 -11.92 -7.46 -17.95
N LYS A 52 -12.36 -7.08 -19.15
CA LYS A 52 -12.48 -5.68 -19.57
C LYS A 52 -13.95 -5.32 -19.76
N PHE A 53 -14.28 -4.08 -19.44
CA PHE A 53 -15.57 -3.49 -19.72
C PHE A 53 -15.73 -3.32 -21.24
N THR A 54 -16.86 -3.75 -21.77
CA THR A 54 -17.19 -3.70 -23.20
C THR A 54 -18.54 -3.03 -23.41
N ASP A 55 -18.86 -2.59 -24.63
CA ASP A 55 -20.14 -1.93 -24.89
C ASP A 55 -21.35 -2.85 -24.66
N SER A 56 -21.18 -4.17 -24.81
CA SER A 56 -22.21 -5.15 -24.42
C SER A 56 -22.52 -5.14 -22.91
N ASP A 57 -21.61 -4.65 -22.08
CA ASP A 57 -21.82 -4.54 -20.63
C ASP A 57 -22.65 -3.31 -20.23
N ARG A 58 -22.85 -2.34 -21.14
CA ARG A 58 -23.64 -1.12 -20.89
C ARG A 58 -25.13 -1.42 -20.75
N THR A 59 -25.62 -2.38 -21.54
CA THR A 59 -27.04 -2.76 -21.60
C THR A 59 -27.39 -3.89 -20.62
N ALA A 60 -26.40 -4.47 -19.94
CA ALA A 60 -26.60 -5.60 -19.04
C ALA A 60 -27.32 -5.20 -17.73
N LYS A 61 -28.49 -5.81 -17.49
CA LYS A 61 -29.21 -5.84 -16.18
C LYS A 61 -29.63 -4.49 -15.61
N GLY A 62 -30.10 -3.57 -16.45
CA GLY A 62 -31.00 -2.47 -16.04
C GLY A 62 -30.38 -1.34 -15.20
N ARG A 63 -29.06 -1.33 -15.00
CA ARG A 63 -28.34 -0.15 -14.45
C ARG A 63 -27.48 0.45 -15.54
N LYS A 64 -27.76 1.69 -15.94
CA LYS A 64 -26.92 2.45 -16.87
C LYS A 64 -25.51 2.57 -16.30
N ARG A 65 -24.53 1.99 -17.00
CA ARG A 65 -23.10 2.04 -16.66
C ARG A 65 -22.36 3.00 -17.58
N ASP A 66 -23.02 4.11 -17.92
CA ASP A 66 -22.56 5.02 -18.98
C ASP A 66 -21.20 5.64 -18.65
N ASN A 67 -20.92 5.84 -17.34
CA ASN A 67 -19.69 6.45 -16.84
C ASN A 67 -18.48 5.51 -16.78
N ILE A 68 -18.62 4.22 -17.13
CA ILE A 68 -17.48 3.29 -17.16
C ILE A 68 -16.87 3.30 -18.57
N PRO A 69 -15.58 3.63 -18.73
CA PRO A 69 -14.94 3.63 -20.03
C PRO A 69 -14.78 2.20 -20.56
N THR A 70 -14.92 2.04 -21.88
CA THR A 70 -14.62 0.78 -22.56
C THR A 70 -13.14 0.44 -22.34
N GLY A 71 -12.87 -0.83 -22.05
CA GLY A 71 -11.53 -1.31 -21.66
C GLY A 71 -11.22 -1.22 -20.17
N PHE A 72 -12.12 -0.67 -19.32
CA PHE A 72 -11.90 -0.61 -17.87
C PHE A 72 -11.78 -2.01 -17.25
N ALA A 73 -10.76 -2.22 -16.41
CA ALA A 73 -10.54 -3.50 -15.76
C ALA A 73 -11.63 -3.87 -14.73
N GLY A 74 -12.06 -5.12 -14.78
CA GLY A 74 -12.94 -5.73 -13.79
C GLY A 74 -12.58 -7.19 -13.56
N ILE A 75 -13.46 -7.89 -12.87
CA ILE A 75 -13.38 -9.35 -12.72
C ILE A 75 -14.67 -10.01 -13.18
N GLN A 76 -14.57 -11.25 -13.63
CA GLN A 76 -15.73 -12.07 -14.01
C GLN A 76 -15.61 -13.49 -13.49
N CYS A 77 -16.75 -14.12 -13.27
CA CYS A 77 -16.81 -15.52 -12.87
C CYS A 77 -16.30 -16.41 -14.00
N ARG A 78 -15.33 -17.31 -13.72
CA ARG A 78 -14.79 -18.22 -14.74
C ARG A 78 -15.87 -19.13 -15.33
N HIS A 79 -16.81 -19.54 -14.49
CA HIS A 79 -17.79 -20.58 -14.81
C HIS A 79 -18.88 -20.10 -15.76
N CYS A 80 -19.27 -18.82 -15.70
CA CYS A 80 -20.28 -18.25 -16.60
C CYS A 80 -19.73 -17.21 -17.57
N ALA A 81 -18.40 -17.05 -17.67
CA ALA A 81 -17.77 -16.07 -18.55
C ALA A 81 -18.06 -16.28 -20.04
N SER A 82 -18.36 -17.52 -20.45
CA SER A 82 -18.71 -17.85 -21.84
C SER A 82 -20.16 -17.53 -22.20
N LEU A 83 -21.00 -17.17 -21.23
CA LEU A 83 -22.38 -16.78 -21.47
C LEU A 83 -22.47 -15.28 -21.78
N CYS A 84 -23.42 -14.91 -22.64
CA CYS A 84 -23.69 -13.51 -22.96
C CYS A 84 -24.08 -12.67 -21.73
N ASP A 85 -24.68 -13.29 -20.70
CA ASP A 85 -25.10 -12.63 -19.46
C ASP A 85 -24.22 -12.98 -18.23
N GLY A 86 -23.01 -13.48 -18.51
CA GLY A 86 -22.01 -13.85 -17.50
C GLY A 86 -21.79 -12.75 -16.46
N ARG A 87 -21.56 -13.14 -15.20
CA ARG A 87 -21.43 -12.16 -14.11
C ARG A 87 -20.05 -11.51 -14.13
N LYS A 88 -20.06 -10.18 -14.36
CA LYS A 88 -18.90 -9.29 -14.26
C LYS A 88 -19.08 -8.25 -13.16
N PHE A 89 -17.97 -7.83 -12.56
CA PHE A 89 -17.91 -6.83 -11.51
C PHE A 89 -16.90 -5.75 -11.89
N PHE A 90 -17.32 -4.49 -11.78
CA PHE A 90 -16.52 -3.31 -12.06
C PHE A 90 -16.73 -2.32 -10.91
N TRP A 91 -15.65 -1.97 -10.22
CA TRP A 91 -15.67 -0.99 -9.13
C TRP A 91 -14.94 0.28 -9.59
N SER A 92 -15.30 1.44 -9.06
CA SER A 92 -14.63 2.69 -9.42
C SER A 92 -13.32 2.92 -8.66
N ASN A 93 -13.14 2.27 -7.50
CA ASN A 93 -11.93 2.32 -6.69
C ASN A 93 -11.83 1.09 -5.78
N VAL A 94 -10.67 0.91 -5.16
CA VAL A 94 -10.34 -0.22 -4.27
C VAL A 94 -11.23 -0.29 -3.03
N ASP A 95 -11.66 0.84 -2.46
CA ASP A 95 -12.51 0.83 -1.25
C ASP A 95 -13.93 0.34 -1.57
N ARG A 96 -14.48 0.71 -2.75
CA ARG A 96 -15.76 0.14 -3.22
C ARG A 96 -15.66 -1.36 -3.47
N LEU A 97 -14.52 -1.83 -4.00
CA LEU A 97 -14.25 -3.26 -4.12
C LEU A 97 -14.28 -3.95 -2.75
N ALA A 98 -13.55 -3.42 -1.76
CA ALA A 98 -13.47 -3.98 -0.42
C ALA A 98 -14.84 -4.04 0.27
N ASN A 99 -15.64 -2.97 0.14
CA ASN A 99 -16.94 -2.85 0.79
C ASN A 99 -18.06 -3.68 0.12
N SER A 100 -17.91 -4.03 -1.16
CA SER A 100 -18.93 -4.78 -1.92
C SER A 100 -18.55 -6.24 -2.17
N PHE A 101 -17.62 -6.78 -1.38
CA PHE A 101 -17.10 -8.14 -1.61
C PHE A 101 -18.15 -9.24 -1.45
N THR A 102 -19.19 -9.02 -0.63
CA THR A 102 -20.25 -10.00 -0.38
C THR A 102 -21.00 -10.44 -1.65
N GLU A 103 -20.99 -9.63 -2.71
CA GLU A 103 -21.63 -9.97 -3.99
C GLU A 103 -20.93 -11.13 -4.73
N ILE A 104 -19.62 -11.31 -4.51
CA ILE A 104 -18.80 -12.32 -5.19
C ILE A 104 -19.21 -13.74 -4.77
N PRO A 105 -19.19 -14.12 -3.48
CA PRO A 105 -19.64 -15.44 -3.06
C PRO A 105 -21.14 -15.63 -3.27
N ALA A 106 -21.95 -14.56 -3.14
CA ALA A 106 -23.39 -14.63 -3.42
C ALA A 106 -23.69 -15.02 -4.87
N HIS A 107 -22.90 -14.54 -5.83
CA HIS A 107 -22.99 -14.99 -7.21
C HIS A 107 -22.52 -16.45 -7.35
N LEU A 108 -21.33 -16.78 -6.85
CA LEU A 108 -20.71 -18.08 -7.09
C LEU A 108 -21.60 -19.25 -6.60
N LEU A 109 -22.19 -19.10 -5.42
CA LEU A 109 -23.09 -20.11 -4.83
C LEU A 109 -24.39 -20.30 -5.64
N LYS A 110 -24.84 -19.28 -6.36
CA LYS A 110 -26.06 -19.31 -7.21
C LYS A 110 -25.75 -19.49 -8.70
N CYS A 111 -24.49 -19.57 -9.09
CA CYS A 111 -24.08 -19.64 -10.48
C CYS A 111 -24.45 -21.00 -11.08
N ARG A 112 -25.34 -21.01 -12.08
CA ARG A 112 -25.83 -22.22 -12.75
C ARG A 112 -24.75 -23.00 -13.49
N LYS A 113 -23.65 -22.35 -13.83
CA LYS A 113 -22.51 -22.96 -14.53
C LYS A 113 -21.36 -23.35 -13.59
N CYS A 114 -21.44 -22.99 -12.31
CA CYS A 114 -20.42 -23.36 -11.33
C CYS A 114 -20.57 -24.85 -10.96
N PRO A 115 -19.51 -25.67 -11.08
CA PRO A 115 -19.55 -27.07 -10.69
C PRO A 115 -20.03 -27.24 -9.23
N PRO A 116 -20.85 -28.26 -8.92
CA PRO A 116 -21.23 -28.57 -7.54
C PRO A 116 -20.03 -28.68 -6.60
N SER A 117 -18.98 -29.41 -7.01
CA SER A 117 -17.75 -29.58 -6.23
C SER A 117 -17.07 -28.27 -5.81
N VAL A 118 -17.08 -27.26 -6.68
CA VAL A 118 -16.54 -25.93 -6.36
C VAL A 118 -17.42 -25.21 -5.33
N ARG A 119 -18.75 -25.32 -5.46
CA ARG A 119 -19.68 -24.70 -4.50
C ARG A 119 -19.57 -25.36 -3.14
N ASP A 120 -19.47 -26.68 -3.10
CA ASP A 120 -19.32 -27.46 -1.87
C ASP A 120 -18.00 -27.13 -1.18
N ALA A 121 -16.89 -27.03 -1.93
CA ALA A 121 -15.60 -26.60 -1.39
C ALA A 121 -15.64 -25.19 -0.80
N VAL A 122 -16.28 -24.23 -1.49
CA VAL A 122 -16.46 -22.86 -0.97
C VAL A 122 -17.31 -22.85 0.29
N PHE A 123 -18.38 -23.66 0.33
CA PHE A 123 -19.24 -23.78 1.50
C PHE A 123 -18.50 -24.39 2.69
N GLU A 124 -17.69 -25.42 2.45
CA GLU A 124 -16.90 -26.08 3.49
C GLU A 124 -15.84 -25.15 4.07
N MET A 125 -15.00 -24.55 3.22
CA MET A 125 -13.95 -23.61 3.66
C MET A 125 -14.52 -22.38 4.37
N LYS A 126 -15.77 -22.00 4.09
CA LYS A 126 -16.44 -20.88 4.75
C LYS A 126 -16.63 -21.13 6.26
N LYS A 127 -16.71 -22.39 6.70
CA LYS A 127 -16.87 -22.74 8.12
C LYS A 127 -15.69 -22.27 8.96
N ASP A 128 -14.48 -22.46 8.46
CA ASP A 128 -13.24 -22.08 9.15
C ASP A 128 -12.83 -20.62 8.89
N HIS A 129 -13.52 -19.94 7.98
CA HIS A 129 -13.15 -18.59 7.52
C HIS A 129 -13.03 -17.59 8.68
N LEU A 130 -13.98 -17.57 9.62
CA LEU A 130 -13.97 -16.63 10.75
C LEU A 130 -12.78 -16.87 11.69
N GLU A 131 -12.46 -18.14 11.95
CA GLU A 131 -11.32 -18.52 12.77
C GLU A 131 -10.00 -18.16 12.10
N GLN A 132 -9.86 -18.46 10.80
CA GLN A 132 -8.69 -18.06 10.02
C GLN A 132 -8.54 -16.53 9.97
N MET A 133 -9.62 -15.77 9.79
CA MET A 133 -9.58 -14.31 9.83
C MET A 133 -9.09 -13.76 11.17
N ALA A 134 -9.42 -14.40 12.29
CA ALA A 134 -8.96 -13.98 13.61
C ALA A 134 -7.45 -14.17 13.81
N ARG A 135 -6.84 -15.12 13.11
CA ARG A 135 -5.39 -15.40 13.14
C ARG A 135 -4.58 -14.50 12.21
N LEU A 136 -5.20 -13.96 11.18
CA LEU A 136 -4.54 -13.05 10.24
C LEU A 136 -4.27 -11.69 10.87
N PRO A 137 -3.18 -11.00 10.47
CA PRO A 137 -2.97 -9.61 10.85
C PRO A 137 -4.19 -8.76 10.47
N ARG A 138 -4.64 -7.89 11.39
CA ARG A 138 -5.80 -6.99 11.14
C ARG A 138 -5.61 -6.28 9.80
N GLY A 139 -6.63 -6.11 8.96
CA GLY A 139 -6.47 -5.37 7.69
C GLY A 139 -5.76 -6.13 6.55
N SER A 140 -5.33 -7.39 6.73
CA SER A 140 -4.76 -8.23 5.66
C SER A 140 -5.62 -8.29 4.40
N GLN A 141 -6.94 -8.35 4.56
CA GLN A 141 -7.90 -8.34 3.47
C GLN A 141 -7.83 -7.05 2.62
N LYS A 142 -7.61 -5.89 3.26
CA LYS A 142 -7.48 -4.59 2.56
C LYS A 142 -6.19 -4.54 1.74
N VAL A 143 -5.09 -5.07 2.27
CA VAL A 143 -3.81 -5.21 1.57
C VAL A 143 -3.99 -6.07 0.33
N PHE A 144 -4.66 -7.23 0.45
CA PHE A 144 -4.97 -8.07 -0.70
C PHE A 144 -5.76 -7.33 -1.78
N PHE A 145 -6.82 -6.60 -1.43
CA PHE A 145 -7.60 -5.86 -2.41
C PHE A 145 -6.78 -4.77 -3.12
N ARG A 146 -5.86 -4.09 -2.42
CA ARG A 146 -4.92 -3.13 -3.03
C ARG A 146 -3.99 -3.80 -4.02
N ARG A 147 -3.38 -4.93 -3.64
CA ARG A 147 -2.51 -5.74 -4.52
C ARG A 147 -3.25 -6.18 -5.78
N MET A 148 -4.41 -6.82 -5.60
CA MET A 148 -5.23 -7.28 -6.72
C MET A 148 -5.69 -6.13 -7.62
N TRP A 149 -6.14 -5.01 -7.03
CA TRP A 149 -6.56 -3.82 -7.77
C TRP A 149 -5.43 -3.28 -8.66
N ARG A 150 -4.21 -3.19 -8.13
CA ARG A 150 -3.03 -2.77 -8.90
C ARG A 150 -2.77 -3.74 -10.05
N ARG A 151 -2.71 -5.05 -9.80
CA ARG A 151 -2.48 -6.06 -10.85
C ARG A 151 -3.50 -5.95 -11.99
N LEU A 152 -4.75 -5.60 -11.67
CA LEU A 152 -5.82 -5.39 -12.65
C LEU A 152 -5.63 -4.14 -13.53
N HIS A 153 -5.11 -3.04 -12.96
CA HIS A 153 -5.08 -1.72 -13.60
C HIS A 153 -3.68 -1.27 -14.07
N GLU A 154 -2.60 -1.85 -13.55
CA GLU A 154 -1.22 -1.45 -13.88
C GLU A 154 -0.82 -1.89 -15.29
N LYS A 155 -1.37 -3.03 -15.77
CA LYS A 155 -1.23 -3.47 -17.17
C LYS A 155 -1.80 -2.45 -18.17
N GLU A 156 -2.81 -1.66 -17.78
CA GLU A 156 -3.38 -0.61 -18.64
C GLU A 156 -2.45 0.61 -18.78
N LYS A 157 -1.69 0.92 -17.73
CA LYS A 157 -0.74 2.05 -17.75
C LYS A 157 0.46 1.76 -18.65
N ILE A 158 0.93 0.51 -18.67
CA ILE A 158 2.05 0.07 -19.52
C ILE A 158 1.62 0.00 -21.00
N ALA A 159 0.41 -0.51 -21.29
CA ALA A 159 -0.12 -0.58 -22.65
C ALA A 159 -0.41 0.80 -23.27
N LYS A 160 -0.78 1.80 -22.47
CA LYS A 160 -0.97 3.18 -22.95
C LYS A 160 0.34 3.91 -23.24
N LYS A 161 1.44 3.58 -22.55
CA LYS A 161 2.78 4.15 -22.80
C LYS A 161 3.44 3.65 -24.09
N SER A 162 2.99 2.55 -24.66
CA SER A 162 3.58 1.93 -25.87
C SER A 162 2.82 2.24 -27.18
N GLY A 163 1.70 2.98 -27.13
CA GLY A 163 0.80 3.16 -28.26
C GLY A 163 0.64 4.59 -28.81
N SER A 164 1.37 5.58 -28.31
CA SER A 164 1.29 6.97 -28.80
C SER A 164 2.66 7.46 -29.29
N ASN A 165 2.93 7.27 -30.58
CA ASN A 165 4.02 7.96 -31.25
C ASN A 165 3.44 9.07 -32.13
N SER A 166 3.39 10.29 -31.59
CA SER A 166 3.38 11.55 -32.35
C SER A 166 3.58 12.72 -31.37
N GLY A 167 4.83 13.15 -31.26
CA GLY A 167 5.25 14.54 -31.06
C GLY A 167 4.66 15.31 -29.88
N ASN A 168 5.17 15.03 -28.68
CA ASN A 168 5.71 16.03 -27.75
C ASN A 168 6.33 15.23 -26.60
N GLU A 169 7.67 15.23 -26.55
CA GLU A 169 8.46 14.65 -25.48
C GLU A 169 8.26 15.49 -24.21
N GLU A 170 7.12 15.33 -23.56
CA GLU A 170 7.04 15.49 -22.11
C GLU A 170 7.33 14.11 -21.53
N GLU A 171 8.63 13.83 -21.40
CA GLU A 171 9.12 12.82 -20.48
C GLU A 171 8.39 13.02 -19.15
N ASN A 172 7.47 12.11 -18.83
CA ASN A 172 7.01 11.91 -17.47
C ASN A 172 8.22 11.41 -16.68
N SER A 173 9.07 12.36 -16.32
CA SER A 173 10.10 12.24 -15.33
C SER A 173 9.42 11.65 -14.09
N GLU A 174 9.64 10.36 -13.88
CA GLU A 174 10.06 9.97 -12.54
C GLU A 174 11.28 10.86 -12.27
N SER A 175 11.00 12.04 -11.74
CA SER A 175 12.01 12.94 -11.22
C SER A 175 12.75 12.07 -10.23
N LYS A 176 13.94 11.61 -10.63
CA LYS A 176 14.95 11.16 -9.69
C LYS A 176 15.22 12.39 -8.85
N ILE A 177 14.40 12.59 -7.80
CA ILE A 177 14.70 13.57 -6.78
C ILE A 177 16.00 13.03 -6.19
N ALA A 178 17.11 13.68 -6.55
CA ALA A 178 18.43 13.23 -6.20
C ALA A 178 18.49 13.23 -4.67
N THR A 179 18.47 12.04 -4.08
CA THR A 179 18.85 11.86 -2.68
C THR A 179 20.24 12.44 -2.49
N THR A 180 20.45 13.11 -1.37
CA THR A 180 21.77 13.63 -1.06
C THR A 180 22.80 12.49 -0.95
N PRO A 181 24.07 12.69 -1.32
CA PRO A 181 25.08 11.64 -1.15
C PRO A 181 25.13 11.16 0.31
N GLY A 182 24.98 9.85 0.53
CA GLY A 182 24.92 9.27 1.87
C GLY A 182 23.52 9.25 2.51
N SER A 183 22.46 9.39 1.71
CA SER A 183 21.07 9.16 2.13
C SER A 183 20.36 8.16 1.22
N VAL A 184 19.24 7.60 1.71
CA VAL A 184 18.34 6.76 0.93
C VAL A 184 16.90 7.16 1.20
N LEU A 185 16.02 7.07 0.18
CA LEU A 185 14.60 7.34 0.37
C LEU A 185 14.00 6.38 1.40
N LEU A 186 13.12 6.90 2.23
CA LEU A 186 12.33 6.08 3.16
C LEU A 186 11.33 5.18 2.42
N SER A 187 10.88 5.62 1.24
CA SER A 187 9.94 4.85 0.43
C SER A 187 10.58 3.64 -0.22
N VAL A 188 9.86 2.52 -0.21
CA VAL A 188 10.22 1.28 -0.93
C VAL A 188 9.14 0.93 -1.96
N PRO A 189 9.44 0.17 -3.03
CA PRO A 189 8.46 -0.19 -4.06
C PRO A 189 7.18 -0.83 -3.50
N GLU A 190 7.32 -1.64 -2.45
CA GLU A 190 6.24 -2.37 -1.79
C GLU A 190 5.30 -1.45 -0.99
N ASP A 191 5.67 -0.18 -0.73
CA ASP A 191 4.84 0.76 0.04
C ASP A 191 3.41 0.81 -0.51
N ARG A 192 3.27 0.77 -1.83
CA ARG A 192 1.98 0.85 -2.53
C ARG A 192 1.03 -0.30 -2.16
N ASP A 193 1.55 -1.45 -1.70
CA ASP A 193 0.75 -2.61 -1.30
C ASP A 193 0.12 -2.41 0.08
N TRP A 194 0.90 -1.82 0.98
CA TRP A 194 0.61 -1.79 2.40
C TRP A 194 0.06 -0.45 2.87
N LEU A 195 0.42 0.63 2.18
CA LEU A 195 0.14 2.01 2.56
C LEU A 195 -0.94 2.64 1.67
N SER A 196 -1.53 3.75 2.15
CA SER A 196 -2.39 4.58 1.30
C SER A 196 -1.56 5.40 0.31
N ASP A 197 -2.19 5.97 -0.71
CA ASP A 197 -1.51 6.89 -1.64
C ASP A 197 -0.91 8.10 -0.89
N MET A 198 -1.61 8.61 0.13
CA MET A 198 -1.11 9.68 0.99
C MET A 198 0.13 9.23 1.78
N ASP A 199 0.09 8.07 2.43
CA ASP A 199 1.23 7.55 3.19
C ASP A 199 2.44 7.24 2.27
N CYS A 200 2.20 6.73 1.06
CA CYS A 200 3.24 6.56 0.03
C CYS A 200 3.85 7.91 -0.37
N PHE A 201 3.01 8.93 -0.60
CA PHE A 201 3.47 10.27 -0.95
C PHE A 201 4.38 10.84 0.15
N VAL A 202 3.97 10.75 1.42
CA VAL A 202 4.78 11.25 2.55
C VAL A 202 6.15 10.57 2.57
N ARG A 203 6.21 9.24 2.44
CA ARG A 203 7.47 8.48 2.47
C ARG A 203 8.37 8.77 1.28
N LYS A 204 7.82 9.05 0.10
CA LYS A 204 8.60 9.47 -1.08
C LYS A 204 9.25 10.85 -0.92
N ASN A 205 8.77 11.65 0.02
CA ASN A 205 9.29 12.99 0.32
C ASN A 205 10.23 12.99 1.54
N LEU A 206 10.58 11.82 2.07
CA LEU A 206 11.49 11.63 3.19
C LEU A 206 12.68 10.76 2.79
N GLU A 207 13.86 11.16 3.22
CA GLU A 207 15.07 10.34 3.19
C GLU A 207 15.56 10.03 4.60
N VAL A 208 16.29 8.93 4.74
CA VAL A 208 17.06 8.57 5.92
C VAL A 208 18.55 8.78 5.65
N PHE A 209 19.27 9.27 6.65
CA PHE A 209 20.70 9.61 6.55
C PHE A 209 21.41 9.33 7.88
N MET A 210 22.74 9.23 7.85
CA MET A 210 23.53 9.11 9.08
C MET A 210 23.95 10.50 9.59
N ALA A 211 23.71 10.75 10.88
CA ALA A 211 24.13 11.99 11.53
C ALA A 211 25.66 12.14 11.49
N SER A 212 26.13 13.21 10.85
CA SER A 212 27.52 13.64 10.90
C SER A 212 27.81 14.49 12.14
N LYS A 213 29.09 14.76 12.42
CA LYS A 213 29.48 15.74 13.46
C LYS A 213 28.86 17.12 13.24
N ASN A 214 28.70 17.52 11.97
CA ASN A 214 28.09 18.80 11.64
C ASN A 214 26.61 18.84 12.06
N ASP A 215 25.87 17.77 11.77
CA ASP A 215 24.46 17.65 12.17
C ASP A 215 24.32 17.72 13.69
N ILE A 216 25.19 17.03 14.44
CA ILE A 216 25.18 17.04 15.91
C ILE A 216 25.43 18.44 16.46
N ASN A 217 26.41 19.16 15.90
CA ASN A 217 26.73 20.51 16.35
C ASN A 217 25.54 21.47 16.19
N LEU A 218 24.83 21.38 15.06
CA LEU A 218 23.61 22.17 14.83
C LEU A 218 22.52 21.83 15.84
N LEU A 219 22.29 20.53 16.12
CA LEU A 219 21.27 20.10 17.09
C LEU A 219 21.61 20.46 18.54
N HIS A 220 22.90 20.45 18.91
CA HIS A 220 23.35 20.87 20.24
C HIS A 220 23.07 22.35 20.48
N ALA A 221 23.23 23.21 19.46
CA ALA A 221 22.86 24.61 19.55
C ALA A 221 21.35 24.78 19.80
N GLU A 222 20.52 23.95 19.16
CA GLU A 222 19.06 23.95 19.30
C GLU A 222 18.55 23.18 20.54
N LYS A 223 19.40 22.45 21.26
CA LYS A 223 19.07 21.60 22.44
C LYS A 223 17.91 20.60 22.21
N LYS A 224 17.65 20.23 20.96
CA LYS A 224 16.44 19.50 20.56
C LYS A 224 16.54 17.98 20.74
N TYR A 225 17.72 17.39 20.52
CA TYR A 225 17.93 15.94 20.55
C TYR A 225 19.27 15.56 21.19
N ARG A 226 19.33 14.37 21.78
CA ARG A 226 20.59 13.71 22.16
C ARG A 226 21.00 12.75 21.03
N VAL A 227 21.65 13.29 20.00
CA VAL A 227 22.10 12.53 18.82
C VAL A 227 23.58 12.23 18.92
N VAL A 228 23.95 11.02 18.52
CA VAL A 228 25.36 10.60 18.42
C VAL A 228 25.76 10.37 16.97
N GLU A 229 27.06 10.48 16.69
CA GLU A 229 27.59 10.31 15.33
C GLU A 229 27.23 8.95 14.76
N GLY A 230 26.76 8.94 13.51
CA GLY A 230 26.26 7.78 12.78
C GLY A 230 24.85 7.33 13.18
N GLN A 231 24.13 8.03 14.06
CA GLN A 231 22.73 7.71 14.35
C GLN A 231 21.88 8.08 13.14
N VAL A 232 20.91 7.24 12.80
CA VAL A 232 20.05 7.49 11.65
C VAL A 232 19.04 8.60 11.97
N GLY A 233 19.09 9.65 11.15
CA GLY A 233 18.08 10.70 11.08
C GLY A 233 17.17 10.52 9.88
N MET A 234 16.07 11.27 9.87
CA MET A 234 15.11 11.35 8.78
C MET A 234 14.87 12.82 8.42
N ARG A 235 14.80 13.15 7.14
CA ARG A 235 14.57 14.54 6.70
C ARG A 235 13.80 14.67 5.40
N CYS A 236 13.19 15.83 5.19
CA CYS A 236 12.58 16.23 3.93
C CYS A 236 13.63 16.33 2.83
N ILE A 237 13.41 15.64 1.71
CA ILE A 237 14.35 15.68 0.56
C ILE A 237 14.48 17.08 -0.05
N HIS A 238 13.40 17.86 -0.02
CA HIS A 238 13.39 19.21 -0.61
C HIS A 238 14.13 20.22 0.26
N CYS A 239 13.97 20.13 1.59
CA CYS A 239 14.74 20.97 2.52
C CYS A 239 16.20 20.51 2.61
N ALA A 240 16.49 19.22 2.47
CA ALA A 240 17.86 18.72 2.43
C ALA A 240 18.63 19.24 1.21
N ALA A 241 17.94 19.41 0.08
CA ALA A 241 18.50 19.95 -1.16
C ALA A 241 18.55 21.49 -1.21
N SER A 242 17.96 22.20 -0.25
CA SER A 242 18.03 23.66 -0.21
C SER A 242 19.33 24.15 0.41
N GLU A 243 19.70 25.40 0.14
CA GLU A 243 20.91 26.03 0.71
C GLU A 243 20.91 26.04 2.24
N ASP A 244 19.73 26.16 2.85
CA ASP A 244 19.56 26.20 4.29
C ASP A 244 19.63 24.83 4.97
N GLY A 245 19.48 23.75 4.21
CA GLY A 245 19.33 22.39 4.73
C GLY A 245 18.01 22.17 5.49
N ALA A 246 17.77 20.92 5.88
CA ALA A 246 16.57 20.55 6.63
C ALA A 246 16.70 20.96 8.11
N LYS A 247 15.72 21.74 8.60
CA LYS A 247 15.65 22.27 9.97
C LYS A 247 14.23 22.14 10.54
N GLY A 248 14.07 22.33 11.86
CA GLY A 248 12.75 22.41 12.49
C GLY A 248 11.88 21.16 12.25
N SER A 249 10.68 21.31 11.68
CA SER A 249 9.76 20.21 11.37
C SER A 249 10.15 19.38 10.13
N ALA A 250 11.24 19.74 9.44
CA ALA A 250 11.72 19.03 8.26
C ALA A 250 12.74 17.94 8.57
N VAL A 251 13.18 17.78 9.82
CA VAL A 251 14.23 16.83 10.25
C VAL A 251 13.94 16.26 11.64
N PHE A 252 14.20 14.97 11.80
CA PHE A 252 13.95 14.21 13.02
C PHE A 252 15.01 13.14 13.24
N PHE A 253 15.22 12.75 14.50
CA PHE A 253 16.16 11.69 14.89
C PHE A 253 15.42 10.65 15.75
N PRO A 254 14.70 9.70 15.14
CA PRO A 254 14.05 8.63 15.89
C PRO A 254 15.08 7.83 16.68
N TYR A 255 14.70 7.41 17.89
CA TYR A 255 15.58 6.60 18.74
C TYR A 255 15.45 5.12 18.39
N MET A 256 14.22 4.63 18.15
CA MET A 256 13.94 3.25 17.75
C MET A 256 13.21 3.19 16.41
N ILE A 257 13.37 2.10 15.67
CA ILE A 257 12.67 1.84 14.40
C ILE A 257 11.15 1.90 14.57
N CYS A 258 10.63 1.47 15.73
CA CYS A 258 9.19 1.55 16.01
C CYS A 258 8.66 2.99 16.10
N ASP A 259 9.52 3.99 16.28
CA ASP A 259 9.17 5.41 16.32
C ASP A 259 9.02 6.02 14.91
N ILE A 260 9.65 5.42 13.88
CA ILE A 260 9.65 5.90 12.49
C ILE A 260 8.22 6.18 12.02
N PHE A 261 7.27 5.28 12.32
CA PHE A 261 5.88 5.47 11.92
C PHE A 261 5.28 6.76 12.49
N GLU A 262 5.52 7.06 13.77
CA GLU A 262 4.99 8.28 14.40
C GLU A 262 5.66 9.54 13.82
N PHE A 263 6.97 9.50 13.56
CA PHE A 263 7.69 10.61 12.93
C PHE A 263 7.23 10.90 11.50
N VAL A 264 6.88 9.87 10.71
CA VAL A 264 6.27 10.05 9.39
C VAL A 264 4.92 10.79 9.50
N ARG A 265 4.11 10.46 10.52
CA ARG A 265 2.83 11.14 10.78
C ARG A 265 3.03 12.57 11.27
N GLU A 266 4.03 12.81 12.10
CA GLU A 266 4.39 14.14 12.57
C GLU A 266 4.88 15.02 11.42
N PHE A 267 5.75 14.50 10.56
CA PHE A 267 6.20 15.16 9.34
C PHE A 267 5.01 15.53 8.43
N GLN A 268 4.09 14.59 8.21
CA GLN A 268 2.87 14.87 7.46
C GLN A 268 2.08 16.04 8.08
N LYS A 269 1.89 16.01 9.40
CA LYS A 269 1.05 16.98 10.14
C LYS A 269 1.69 18.37 10.27
N ASN A 270 3.01 18.44 10.37
CA ASN A 270 3.73 19.66 10.74
C ASN A 270 4.52 20.27 9.58
N HIS A 271 4.76 19.52 8.50
CA HIS A 271 5.57 19.95 7.34
C HIS A 271 4.87 19.80 5.98
N LEU A 272 3.91 18.88 5.87
CA LEU A 272 3.09 18.68 4.66
C LEU A 272 1.63 19.13 4.85
N ASN A 273 1.39 20.06 5.77
CA ASN A 273 0.04 20.45 6.14
C ASN A 273 -0.53 21.53 5.20
N VAL A 274 -1.40 21.11 4.29
CA VAL A 274 -2.09 22.00 3.35
C VAL A 274 -3.11 22.92 4.05
N ASP A 275 -3.77 22.45 5.11
CA ASP A 275 -4.82 23.22 5.82
C ASP A 275 -4.26 24.36 6.66
N ALA A 276 -2.98 24.29 7.03
CA ALA A 276 -2.30 25.39 7.70
C ALA A 276 -1.97 26.56 6.73
N ALA A 277 -1.69 26.26 5.46
CA ALA A 277 -1.46 27.30 4.44
C ALA A 277 -2.73 28.11 4.12
N ARG A 278 -3.93 27.52 4.28
CA ARG A 278 -5.22 28.20 4.04
C ARG A 278 -5.61 29.20 5.13
N ARG A 279 -5.08 29.07 6.35
CA ARG A 279 -5.45 29.91 7.50
C ARG A 279 -4.83 31.32 7.47
N ASN A 280 -3.88 31.58 6.57
CA ASN A 280 -3.22 32.88 6.47
C ASN A 280 -3.96 33.90 5.58
N ASN A 281 -5.09 33.53 4.95
CA ASN A 281 -5.76 34.38 3.96
C ASN A 281 -7.20 34.81 4.31
N GLY A 282 -7.55 34.88 5.60
CA GLY A 282 -8.78 35.54 6.05
C GLY A 282 -9.56 34.78 7.12
N GLU A 283 -9.76 35.45 8.25
CA GLU A 283 -10.80 35.22 9.27
C GLU A 283 -10.81 33.91 10.07
N CYS A 284 -10.09 33.98 11.21
CA CYS A 284 -10.64 33.86 12.58
C CYS A 284 -10.63 32.51 13.36
N LYS A 285 -10.53 32.73 14.69
CA LYS A 285 -10.82 31.90 15.87
C LYS A 285 -9.84 30.79 16.29
N MET A 286 -8.90 31.22 17.14
CA MET A 286 -8.59 30.68 18.47
C MET A 286 -9.23 29.32 18.81
N VAL A 287 -8.43 28.25 18.66
CA VAL A 287 -8.31 27.19 19.68
C VAL A 287 -6.86 26.67 19.65
N CYS A 288 -5.96 27.37 20.35
CA CYS A 288 -4.72 26.76 20.81
C CYS A 288 -4.78 26.78 22.32
N LEU A 289 -5.07 25.61 22.91
CA LEU A 289 -4.85 25.37 24.33
C LEU A 289 -3.37 25.64 24.61
N GLU A 290 -3.13 26.41 25.65
CA GLU A 290 -1.85 26.94 26.09
C GLU A 290 -0.79 25.84 26.22
N VAL A 291 0.31 25.98 25.47
CA VAL A 291 1.61 25.41 25.85
C VAL A 291 2.61 26.55 25.81
N THR A 292 3.00 26.99 27.00
CA THR A 292 4.01 28.00 27.25
C THR A 292 5.40 27.39 27.05
N SER A 293 6.05 27.69 25.93
CA SER A 293 7.50 27.88 25.82
C SER A 293 7.88 28.27 24.39
N SER A 294 8.87 29.14 24.30
CA SER A 294 9.21 30.02 23.20
C SER A 294 9.90 29.34 22.02
N GLU A 295 9.13 28.65 21.16
CA GLU A 295 9.52 28.35 19.77
C GLU A 295 8.30 27.88 18.95
N SER A 296 7.53 28.86 18.47
CA SER A 296 6.34 28.66 17.64
C SER A 296 6.68 28.11 16.26
N HIS A 297 6.83 26.80 16.12
CA HIS A 297 6.88 26.13 14.82
C HIS A 297 5.46 26.00 14.27
N SER A 298 4.97 27.04 13.60
CA SER A 298 3.69 27.01 12.92
C SER A 298 3.67 25.90 11.85
N PRO A 299 2.57 25.14 11.71
CA PRO A 299 2.47 24.14 10.65
C PRO A 299 2.52 24.87 9.31
N HIS A 300 3.51 24.56 8.49
CA HIS A 300 3.68 25.17 7.18
C HIS A 300 3.87 24.08 6.14
N LEU A 301 3.35 24.32 4.95
CA LEU A 301 3.67 23.51 3.78
C LEU A 301 5.13 23.76 3.43
N CYS A 302 5.87 22.68 3.11
CA CYS A 302 7.26 22.76 2.70
C CYS A 302 7.49 23.87 1.64
N PRO A 303 8.33 24.89 1.93
CA PRO A 303 8.55 25.99 1.00
C PRO A 303 9.32 25.56 -0.24
N HIS A 304 10.21 24.57 -0.10
CA HIS A 304 11.06 24.06 -1.17
C HIS A 304 10.41 22.94 -2.00
N MET A 305 9.20 22.51 -1.64
CA MET A 305 8.50 21.46 -2.40
C MET A 305 8.05 22.00 -3.77
N PRO A 306 8.34 21.30 -4.88
CA PRO A 306 7.86 21.66 -6.21
C PRO A 306 6.34 21.77 -6.31
N ASP A 307 5.85 22.68 -7.14
CA ASP A 307 4.41 22.99 -7.24
C ASP A 307 3.56 21.81 -7.71
N HIS A 308 4.09 20.96 -8.60
CA HIS A 308 3.39 19.75 -9.04
C HIS A 308 3.16 18.77 -7.86
N LEU A 309 4.11 18.65 -6.93
CA LEU A 309 3.97 17.81 -5.73
C LEU A 309 3.00 18.45 -4.72
N LYS A 310 2.99 19.79 -4.60
CA LYS A 310 1.99 20.51 -3.79
C LYS A 310 0.56 20.27 -4.33
N ALA A 311 0.39 20.27 -5.64
CA ALA A 311 -0.88 19.97 -6.30
C ALA A 311 -1.30 18.50 -6.08
N GLU A 312 -0.37 17.54 -6.22
CA GLU A 312 -0.61 16.13 -5.93
C GLU A 312 -1.05 15.93 -4.47
N LEU A 313 -0.30 16.48 -3.51
CA LEU A 313 -0.61 16.44 -2.08
C LEU A 313 -2.02 16.97 -1.79
N SER A 314 -2.40 18.08 -2.41
CA SER A 314 -3.73 18.68 -2.27
C SER A 314 -4.86 17.79 -2.82
N SER A 315 -4.56 16.90 -3.76
CA SER A 315 -5.52 15.92 -4.28
C SER A 315 -5.71 14.71 -3.34
N LEU A 316 -4.65 14.36 -2.58
CA LEU A 316 -4.60 13.17 -1.72
C LEU A 316 -5.22 13.36 -0.33
N THR A 317 -5.30 14.59 0.18
CA THR A 317 -5.84 14.94 1.52
C THR A 317 -7.30 14.52 1.74
N LYS A 318 -8.01 14.07 0.70
CA LYS A 318 -9.37 13.52 0.77
C LYS A 318 -9.45 12.06 1.22
N THR A 319 -8.31 11.40 1.48
CA THR A 319 -8.25 9.98 1.82
C THR A 319 -7.83 9.75 3.27
N VAL A 320 -8.68 9.09 4.06
CA VAL A 320 -8.39 8.76 5.48
C VAL A 320 -7.82 7.35 5.56
N SER A 321 -6.63 7.19 6.11
CA SER A 321 -6.01 5.88 6.38
C SER A 321 -6.41 5.44 7.81
N SER A 322 -7.19 4.36 7.94
CA SER A 322 -7.80 3.92 9.21
C SER A 322 -7.10 2.72 9.90
N LEU A 323 -5.87 2.35 9.49
CA LEU A 323 -5.24 1.08 9.90
C LEU A 323 -3.90 1.23 10.64
N ASN A 324 -3.85 2.05 11.71
CA ASN A 324 -2.62 2.44 12.39
C ASN A 324 -1.68 1.29 12.83
N SER A 325 -2.19 0.19 13.39
CA SER A 325 -1.32 -0.87 13.94
C SER A 325 -0.59 -1.69 12.86
N MET A 326 -1.22 -1.95 11.71
CA MET A 326 -0.57 -2.61 10.58
C MET A 326 0.43 -1.71 9.89
N LEU A 327 0.07 -0.44 9.70
CA LEU A 327 0.95 0.53 9.06
C LEU A 327 2.23 0.69 9.89
N LYS A 328 2.12 0.65 11.22
CA LYS A 328 3.26 0.64 12.13
C LYS A 328 4.12 -0.61 11.97
N ARG A 329 3.52 -1.81 11.95
CA ARG A 329 4.26 -3.07 11.73
C ARG A 329 4.96 -3.09 10.37
N TYR A 330 4.26 -2.67 9.31
CA TYR A 330 4.85 -2.56 7.99
C TYR A 330 6.02 -1.56 7.96
N SER A 331 5.85 -0.38 8.57
CA SER A 331 6.91 0.65 8.63
C SER A 331 8.18 0.12 9.29
N ILE A 332 8.05 -0.70 10.35
CA ILE A 332 9.18 -1.37 11.00
C ILE A 332 9.86 -2.36 10.04
N LEU A 333 9.09 -3.16 9.31
CA LEU A 333 9.62 -4.17 8.39
C LEU A 333 10.31 -3.51 7.18
N ALA A 334 9.70 -2.46 6.61
CA ALA A 334 10.29 -1.67 5.54
C ALA A 334 11.60 -1.00 5.99
N ALA A 335 11.64 -0.42 7.20
CA ALA A 335 12.87 0.15 7.77
C ALA A 335 13.97 -0.91 7.94
N LYS A 336 13.65 -2.11 8.42
CA LYS A 336 14.61 -3.22 8.51
C LYS A 336 15.11 -3.68 7.14
N ALA A 337 14.23 -3.70 6.14
CA ALA A 337 14.60 -4.00 4.76
C ALA A 337 15.54 -2.94 4.16
N LEU A 338 15.39 -1.67 4.54
CA LEU A 338 16.37 -0.60 4.24
C LEU A 338 17.72 -0.77 5.00
N GLY A 339 17.90 -1.87 5.74
CA GLY A 339 19.13 -2.15 6.48
C GLY A 339 19.23 -1.41 7.81
N LEU A 340 18.14 -0.80 8.30
CA LEU A 340 18.10 -0.14 9.60
C LEU A 340 17.98 -1.18 10.71
N TYR A 341 18.64 -0.92 11.84
CA TYR A 341 18.55 -1.74 13.04
C TYR A 341 18.70 -0.90 14.31
N ASP A 342 18.06 -1.33 15.40
CA ASP A 342 18.09 -0.66 16.69
C ASP A 342 19.39 -0.96 17.44
N THR A 343 19.91 0.03 18.17
CA THR A 343 21.03 -0.13 19.11
C THR A 343 20.77 0.67 20.39
N ASN A 344 21.61 0.48 21.42
CA ASN A 344 21.58 1.29 22.64
C ASN A 344 21.94 2.76 22.41
N ALA A 345 22.35 3.13 21.20
CA ALA A 345 22.77 4.48 20.83
C ALA A 345 21.92 5.01 19.66
N GLY A 346 20.66 4.57 19.57
CA GLY A 346 19.71 4.91 18.52
C GLY A 346 19.76 3.97 17.31
N ILE A 347 18.99 4.31 16.27
CA ILE A 347 18.95 3.55 15.02
C ILE A 347 20.29 3.67 14.27
N ARG A 348 20.76 2.56 13.71
CA ARG A 348 21.94 2.48 12.83
C ARG A 348 21.55 1.90 11.48
N ALA A 349 22.39 2.12 10.47
CA ALA A 349 22.27 1.47 9.17
C ALA A 349 23.51 0.60 8.93
N LYS A 350 23.34 -0.56 8.29
CA LYS A 350 24.51 -1.36 7.89
C LYS A 350 25.25 -0.62 6.77
N ASN A 351 26.58 -0.55 6.83
CA ASN A 351 27.43 0.30 5.98
C ASN A 351 27.16 0.19 4.46
N ASP A 352 26.65 -0.93 3.96
CA ASP A 352 26.32 -1.13 2.53
C ASP A 352 24.93 -0.62 2.13
N SER A 353 24.02 -0.41 3.08
CA SER A 353 22.58 -0.16 2.84
C SER A 353 22.25 1.28 2.44
N ILE A 354 23.06 2.25 2.88
CA ILE A 354 22.86 3.67 2.56
C ILE A 354 23.57 4.07 1.26
N LEU A 355 24.59 3.32 0.84
CA LEU A 355 25.45 3.69 -0.29
C LEU A 355 25.01 3.10 -1.64
N ASN A 356 24.15 2.08 -1.68
CA ASN A 356 23.94 1.30 -2.90
C ASN A 356 22.49 1.09 -3.38
N GLY A 357 21.51 1.87 -2.92
CA GLY A 357 20.17 1.92 -3.56
C GLY A 357 19.54 0.57 -3.88
N ALA A 358 19.81 -0.47 -3.08
CA ALA A 358 19.46 -1.84 -3.42
C ALA A 358 17.95 -2.04 -3.29
N SER A 359 17.33 -2.56 -4.34
CA SER A 359 15.96 -3.08 -4.30
C SER A 359 15.93 -4.28 -3.35
N VAL A 360 15.34 -4.12 -2.17
CA VAL A 360 15.20 -5.20 -1.19
C VAL A 360 13.80 -5.78 -1.28
N SER A 361 13.69 -7.06 -1.63
CA SER A 361 12.43 -7.80 -1.58
C SER A 361 12.04 -8.10 -0.14
N LEU A 362 10.83 -7.74 0.26
CA LEU A 362 10.25 -8.07 1.56
C LEU A 362 9.65 -9.47 1.52
N ASP A 363 10.37 -10.47 2.01
CA ASP A 363 9.79 -11.77 2.37
C ASP A 363 8.97 -11.57 3.66
N LEU A 364 7.64 -11.47 3.50
CA LEU A 364 6.66 -11.23 4.57
C LEU A 364 5.82 -12.46 4.88
#